data_AF-A0A932QHC3-F1
#
_entry.id   AF-A0A932QHC3-F1
#
_cell.length_a   1.000
_cell.length_b   1.000
_cell.length_c   1.000
_cell.angle_alpha   90.00
_cell.angle_beta   90.00
_cell.angle_gamma   90.00
#
_symmetry.space_group_name_H-M   'P 1'
#
loop_
_entity.id
_entity.type
_entity.pdbx_description
1 polymer ?
#
loop_
_entity_poly.entity_id
_entity_poly.type
_entity_poly.pdbx_seq_one_letter_code
_entity_poly.pdbx_strand_id
1 'polypeptide(L)'
;MDVLVQLEEASESAAFARVNSVRGLRFSDRTSRDVVTLFGIPSPESLALALAASLESRRAIAPGSGHPDAARCLGVFAGRGAVGNTEWRDQSTGQLVTNNLEIPLAVLVETSGAILRDCGQAIGRLLAGLLMPDWPEGTSRALTFSFASSSAAVLVPTEAMMARLREADGFTFAGEDD
;
A
#
# COMPACT_ATOMS: atom_id res chain seq x y z
N MET A 1 -5.81 -1.00 -3.51
CA MET A 1 -4.71 -0.26 -2.83
C MET A 1 -3.41 -0.81 -3.38
N ASP A 2 -2.60 0.04 -4.01
CA ASP A 2 -1.25 -0.32 -4.48
C ASP A 2 -0.24 -0.03 -3.36
N VAL A 3 0.59 -1.02 -3.04
CA VAL A 3 1.59 -1.00 -1.98
C VAL A 3 2.93 -1.47 -2.52
N LEU A 4 3.97 -0.68 -2.34
CA LEU A 4 5.35 -1.10 -2.53
C LEU A 4 5.92 -1.56 -1.19
N VAL A 5 6.28 -2.84 -1.07
CA VAL A 5 6.93 -3.36 0.14
C VAL A 5 8.43 -3.40 -0.09
N GLN A 6 9.19 -2.82 0.84
CA GLN A 6 10.65 -2.74 0.80
C GLN A 6 11.23 -3.40 2.05
N LEU A 7 12.41 -4.00 1.91
CA LEU A 7 13.19 -4.51 3.03
C LEU A 7 14.48 -3.71 3.15
N GLU A 8 14.67 -3.09 4.30
CA GLU A 8 15.89 -2.37 4.67
C GLU A 8 16.58 -3.05 5.86
N GLU A 9 17.90 -2.86 5.95
CA GLU A 9 18.66 -3.29 7.12
C GLU A 9 18.17 -2.56 8.38
N ALA A 10 18.46 -3.13 9.55
CA ALA A 10 17.98 -2.59 10.82
C ALA A 10 18.32 -1.10 10.95
N SER A 11 17.29 -0.28 11.04
CA SER A 11 17.42 1.15 11.29
C SER A 11 17.67 1.38 12.78
N GLU A 12 18.33 2.48 13.15
CA GLU A 12 18.41 2.95 14.56
C GLU A 12 17.02 3.30 15.13
N SER A 13 16.00 3.34 14.28
CA SER A 13 14.61 3.56 14.69
C SER A 13 14.04 2.34 15.41
N ALA A 14 13.38 2.56 16.56
CA ALA A 14 12.67 1.51 17.29
C ALA A 14 11.44 0.93 16.55
N ALA A 15 11.06 1.54 15.43
CA ALA A 15 9.99 1.05 14.58
C ALA A 15 10.48 -0.17 13.77
N PHE A 16 9.68 -1.23 13.72
CA PHE A 16 9.99 -2.41 12.88
C PHE A 16 9.49 -2.23 11.43
N ALA A 17 8.62 -1.25 11.20
CA ALA A 17 8.19 -0.88 9.85
C ALA A 17 7.91 0.62 9.75
N ARG A 18 8.01 1.16 8.54
CA ARG A 18 7.58 2.51 8.19
C ARG A 18 6.58 2.46 7.05
N VAL A 19 5.52 3.26 7.15
CA VAL A 19 4.51 3.42 6.11
C VAL A 19 4.52 4.85 5.63
N ASN A 20 4.78 5.04 4.34
CA ASN A 20 4.72 6.34 3.69
C ASN A 20 3.68 6.31 2.58
N SER A 21 2.95 7.39 2.37
CA SER A 21 2.15 7.53 1.15
C SER A 21 2.90 8.37 0.13
N VAL A 22 3.14 7.81 -1.05
CA VAL A 22 3.71 8.54 -2.18
C VAL A 22 2.56 9.00 -3.09
N ARG A 23 2.63 10.26 -3.50
CA ARG A 23 1.69 10.81 -4.48
C ARG A 23 2.03 10.27 -5.85
N GLY A 24 1.02 9.86 -6.62
CA GLY A 24 1.21 9.53 -8.03
C GLY A 24 1.69 10.77 -8.78
N LEU A 25 2.83 10.68 -9.46
CA LEU A 25 3.44 11.78 -10.24
C LEU A 25 2.67 12.12 -11.54
N ARG A 26 1.57 11.43 -11.84
CA ARG A 26 0.83 11.53 -13.10
C ARG A 26 -0.64 11.82 -12.80
N PHE A 27 -1.15 12.91 -13.36
CA PHE A 27 -2.56 13.36 -13.27
C PHE A 27 -3.60 12.30 -13.69
N SER A 28 -3.19 11.18 -14.30
CA SER A 28 -4.05 10.06 -14.71
C SER A 28 -4.08 8.87 -13.74
N ASP A 29 -3.15 8.76 -12.79
CA ASP A 29 -3.11 7.68 -11.82
C ASP A 29 -3.63 8.19 -10.46
N ARG A 30 -4.95 8.14 -10.29
CA ARG A 30 -5.64 8.61 -9.07
C ARG A 30 -5.33 7.75 -7.83
N THR A 31 -4.46 6.75 -7.93
CA THR A 31 -4.15 5.87 -6.80
C THR A 31 -2.89 6.32 -6.09
N SER A 32 -3.03 6.95 -4.92
CA SER A 32 -1.91 7.12 -3.98
C SER A 32 -1.35 5.73 -3.66
N ARG A 33 -0.06 5.51 -3.90
CA ARG A 33 0.67 4.28 -3.58
C ARG A 33 1.24 4.40 -2.17
N ASP A 34 1.03 3.38 -1.34
CA ASP A 34 1.72 3.30 -0.05
C ASP A 34 3.06 2.58 -0.23
N VAL A 35 4.09 3.04 0.48
CA VAL A 35 5.40 2.40 0.56
C VAL A 35 5.54 1.89 1.99
N VAL A 36 5.67 0.59 2.13
CA VAL A 36 5.87 -0.11 3.40
C VAL A 36 7.30 -0.59 3.46
N THR A 37 8.12 0.05 4.28
CA THR A 37 9.50 -0.37 4.54
C THR A 37 9.52 -1.22 5.80
N LEU A 38 9.99 -2.46 5.70
CA LEU A 38 10.24 -3.34 6.84
C LEU A 38 11.71 -3.25 7.24
N PHE A 39 11.97 -3.25 8.54
CA PHE A 39 13.32 -3.22 9.10
C PHE A 39 13.66 -4.55 9.78
N GLY A 40 14.89 -5.02 9.58
CA GLY A 40 15.37 -6.24 10.24
C GLY A 40 14.86 -7.52 9.57
N ILE A 41 14.45 -8.51 10.38
CA ILE A 41 13.95 -9.81 9.87
C ILE A 41 12.42 -9.72 9.72
N PRO A 42 11.89 -9.68 8.49
CA PRO A 42 10.46 -9.57 8.28
C PRO A 42 9.76 -10.91 8.54
N SER A 43 8.55 -10.86 9.10
CA SER A 43 7.66 -12.01 9.29
C SER A 43 6.29 -11.71 8.68
N PRO A 44 5.45 -12.74 8.42
CA PRO A 44 4.09 -12.53 7.94
C PRO A 44 3.29 -11.58 8.84
N GLU A 45 3.47 -11.70 10.16
CA GLU A 45 2.80 -10.89 11.17
C GLU A 45 3.29 -9.44 11.14
N SER A 46 4.60 -9.20 11.04
CA SER A 46 5.13 -7.83 11.00
C SER A 46 4.72 -7.11 9.71
N LEU A 47 4.73 -7.81 8.57
CA LEU A 47 4.21 -7.27 7.32
C LEU A 47 2.69 -7.02 7.40
N ALA A 48 1.91 -7.94 7.96
CA ALA A 48 0.47 -7.75 8.11
C ALA A 48 0.13 -6.56 9.03
N LEU A 49 0.89 -6.35 10.12
CA LEU A 49 0.75 -5.17 10.99
C LEU A 49 1.09 -3.88 10.24
N ALA A 50 2.13 -3.88 9.42
CA ALA A 50 2.50 -2.71 8.62
C ALA A 50 1.43 -2.38 7.56
N LEU A 51 0.85 -3.41 6.93
CA LEU A 51 -0.27 -3.26 5.99
C LEU A 51 -1.54 -2.80 6.69
N ALA A 52 -1.81 -3.28 7.90
CA ALA A 52 -2.90 -2.78 8.73
C ALA A 52 -2.72 -1.29 9.04
N ALA A 53 -1.51 -0.85 9.39
CA ALA A 53 -1.22 0.56 9.61
C ALA A 53 -1.47 1.41 8.35
N SER A 54 -1.08 0.92 7.17
CA SER A 54 -1.40 1.55 5.88
C SER A 54 -2.92 1.69 5.67
N LEU A 55 -3.70 0.63 5.88
CA LEU A 55 -5.15 0.67 5.71
C LEU A 55 -5.85 1.60 6.71
N GLU A 56 -5.52 1.49 7.99
CA GLU A 56 -6.12 2.31 9.05
C GLU A 56 -5.74 3.78 8.91
N SER A 57 -4.52 4.08 8.46
CA SER A 57 -4.11 5.46 8.18
C SER A 57 -4.93 6.12 7.08
N ARG A 58 -5.42 5.35 6.10
CA ARG A 58 -6.32 5.84 5.05
C ARG A 58 -7.73 6.06 5.58
N ARG A 59 -8.21 5.16 6.45
CA ARG A 59 -9.54 5.27 7.09
C ARG A 59 -9.63 6.50 7.98
N ALA A 60 -8.55 6.81 8.71
CA ALA A 60 -8.44 8.01 9.55
C ALA A 60 -8.58 9.33 8.76
N ILE A 61 -8.49 9.30 7.42
CA ILE A 61 -8.56 10.47 6.54
C ILE A 61 -9.92 10.58 5.80
N ALA A 62 -10.81 9.57 5.85
CA ALA A 62 -12.05 9.52 5.05
C ALA A 62 -13.30 10.12 5.75
N PRO A 63 -14.39 10.39 5.03
CA PRO A 63 -14.63 11.46 4.05
C PRO A 63 -15.51 12.59 4.66
N GLY A 64 -15.10 13.85 4.49
CA GLY A 64 -15.85 15.03 4.97
C GLY A 64 -14.94 16.16 5.47
N SER A 65 -13.73 15.81 5.92
CA SER A 65 -12.65 16.71 6.36
C SER A 65 -11.28 16.37 5.75
N GLY A 66 -11.24 15.31 4.93
CA GLY A 66 -10.02 14.71 4.41
C GLY A 66 -9.41 15.51 3.27
N HIS A 67 -8.15 15.89 3.44
CA HIS A 67 -7.35 16.48 2.38
C HIS A 67 -6.85 15.33 1.50
N PRO A 68 -7.39 15.13 0.28
CA PRO A 68 -7.05 13.97 -0.56
C PRO A 68 -5.57 13.89 -0.91
N ASP A 69 -4.87 15.03 -0.81
CA ASP A 69 -3.43 15.16 -1.06
C ASP A 69 -2.57 14.97 0.20
N ALA A 70 -3.15 14.61 1.35
CA ALA A 70 -2.39 14.42 2.59
C ALA A 70 -1.36 13.29 2.44
N ALA A 71 -0.08 13.65 2.54
CA ALA A 71 1.01 12.70 2.66
C ALA A 71 1.01 12.12 4.09
N ARG A 72 1.23 10.82 4.24
CA ARG A 72 1.29 10.11 5.51
C ARG A 72 2.69 9.57 5.71
N CYS A 73 3.22 9.70 6.92
CA CYS A 73 4.45 9.06 7.35
C CYS A 73 4.22 8.49 8.74
N LEU A 74 4.31 7.16 8.89
CA LEU A 74 4.04 6.44 10.13
C LEU A 74 5.17 5.47 10.43
N GLY A 75 5.63 5.44 11.67
CA GLY A 75 6.40 4.33 12.23
C GLY A 75 5.47 3.32 12.90
N VAL A 76 5.72 2.03 12.71
CA VAL A 76 4.99 0.93 13.36
C VAL A 76 5.89 0.31 14.43
N PHE A 77 5.40 0.29 15.67
CA PHE A 77 6.17 -0.06 16.85
C PHE A 77 5.54 -1.26 17.56
N ALA A 78 6.39 -2.21 17.96
CA ALA A 78 5.98 -3.32 18.80
C ALA A 78 5.44 -2.77 20.14
N GLY A 79 4.23 -3.15 20.52
CA GLY A 79 3.62 -2.76 21.79
C GLY A 79 2.94 -1.38 21.83
N ARG A 80 3.10 -0.51 20.81
CA ARG A 80 2.47 0.83 20.78
C ARG A 80 1.44 1.00 19.67
N GLY A 81 1.70 0.45 18.48
CA GLY A 81 0.86 0.67 17.31
C GLY A 81 1.58 1.52 16.26
N ALA A 82 0.85 2.30 15.47
CA ALA A 82 1.42 3.15 14.43
C ALA A 82 1.32 4.63 14.82
N VAL A 83 2.44 5.34 14.72
CA VAL A 83 2.57 6.74 15.14
C VAL A 83 3.33 7.52 14.09
N GLY A 84 2.85 8.72 13.79
CA GLY A 84 3.52 9.63 12.89
C GLY A 84 2.63 10.82 12.57
N ASN A 85 2.59 11.22 11.31
CA ASN A 85 1.87 12.41 10.90
C ASN A 85 1.23 12.28 9.51
N THR A 86 0.30 13.21 9.28
CA THR A 86 -0.26 13.52 7.98
C THR A 86 0.04 14.96 7.63
N GLU A 87 0.47 15.22 6.41
CA GLU A 87 0.90 16.54 5.95
C GLU A 87 0.19 16.92 4.66
N TRP A 88 -0.42 18.10 4.62
CA TRP A 88 -1.04 18.63 3.42
C TRP A 88 -0.81 20.13 3.31
N ARG A 89 -0.98 20.67 2.10
CA ARG A 89 -0.95 22.11 1.89
C ARG A 89 -2.38 22.64 1.97
N ASP A 90 -2.63 23.58 2.87
CA ASP A 90 -3.90 24.30 2.93
C ASP A 90 -4.03 25.18 1.68
N GLN A 91 -5.12 25.00 0.93
CA GLN A 91 -5.35 25.71 -0.34
C GLN A 91 -5.66 27.19 -0.12
N SER A 92 -6.17 27.56 1.07
CA SER A 92 -6.55 28.94 1.38
C SER A 92 -5.37 29.79 1.82
N THR A 93 -4.45 29.22 2.60
CA THR A 93 -3.29 29.93 3.17
C THR A 93 -1.97 29.59 2.46
N GLY A 94 -1.93 28.50 1.69
CA GLY A 94 -0.72 27.96 1.09
C GLY A 94 0.25 27.33 2.10
N GLN A 95 -0.10 27.29 3.39
CA GLN A 95 0.76 26.76 4.44
C GLN A 95 0.75 25.23 4.47
N LEU A 96 1.87 24.64 4.89
CA LEU A 96 1.95 23.22 5.18
C LEU A 96 1.33 22.98 6.56
N VAL A 97 0.28 22.18 6.60
CA VAL A 97 -0.38 21.75 7.83
C VAL A 97 0.06 20.32 8.13
N THR A 98 0.53 20.10 9.35
CA THR A 98 0.91 18.79 9.88
C THR A 98 -0.06 18.41 10.99
N ASN A 99 -0.64 17.22 10.89
CA ASN A 99 -1.48 16.65 11.93
C ASN A 99 -0.87 15.35 12.42
N ASN A 100 -0.87 15.16 13.74
CA ASN A 100 -0.40 13.92 14.34
C ASN A 100 -1.39 12.79 14.06
N LEU A 101 -0.86 11.61 13.74
CA LEU A 101 -1.66 10.42 13.51
C LEU A 101 -1.14 9.31 14.42
N GLU A 102 -2.05 8.80 15.25
CA GLU A 102 -1.80 7.67 16.14
C GLU A 102 -2.91 6.63 15.96
N ILE A 103 -2.50 5.40 15.67
CA ILE A 103 -3.38 4.25 15.46
C ILE A 103 -3.04 3.24 16.55
N PRO A 104 -3.98 2.96 17.49
CA PRO A 104 -3.72 2.05 18.59
C PRO A 104 -3.35 0.64 18.13
N LEU A 105 -2.45 -0.02 18.87
CA LEU A 105 -2.04 -1.40 18.57
C LEU A 105 -3.22 -2.36 18.45
N ALA A 106 -4.25 -2.22 19.28
CA ALA A 106 -5.43 -3.10 19.26
C ALA A 106 -6.13 -3.08 17.88
N VAL A 107 -6.28 -1.88 17.29
CA VAL A 107 -6.86 -1.71 15.95
C VAL A 107 -5.98 -2.38 14.90
N LEU A 108 -4.65 -2.20 15.01
CA LEU A 108 -3.72 -2.83 14.08
C LEU A 108 -3.75 -4.35 14.16
N VAL A 109 -3.82 -4.93 15.36
CA VAL A 109 -3.86 -6.39 15.58
C VAL A 109 -5.14 -6.99 15.01
N GLU A 110 -6.28 -6.32 15.21
CA GLU A 110 -7.56 -6.75 14.64
C GLU A 110 -7.51 -6.75 13.11
N THR A 111 -7.09 -5.63 12.51
CA THR A 111 -7.01 -5.47 11.06
C THR A 111 -5.93 -6.40 10.47
N SER A 112 -4.78 -6.57 11.11
CA SER A 112 -3.74 -7.51 10.65
C SER A 112 -4.22 -8.96 10.71
N GLY A 113 -5.00 -9.30 11.74
CA GLY A 113 -5.63 -10.62 11.84
C GLY A 113 -6.59 -10.89 10.69
N ALA A 114 -7.37 -9.89 10.26
CA ALA A 114 -8.22 -10.00 9.07
C ALA A 114 -7.38 -10.18 7.79
N ILE A 115 -6.34 -9.35 7.61
CA ILE A 115 -5.43 -9.44 6.47
C ILE A 115 -4.76 -10.83 6.39
N LEU A 116 -4.30 -11.38 7.51
CA LEU A 116 -3.65 -12.69 7.52
C LEU A 116 -4.61 -13.84 7.18
N ARG A 117 -5.87 -13.76 7.64
CA ARG A 117 -6.89 -14.75 7.27
C ARG A 117 -7.16 -14.74 5.78
N ASP A 118 -7.28 -13.55 5.18
CA ASP A 118 -7.69 -13.41 3.78
C ASP A 118 -6.52 -13.51 2.81
N CYS A 119 -5.32 -13.08 3.20
CA CYS A 119 -4.15 -12.86 2.33
C CYS A 119 -2.86 -13.53 2.82
N GLY A 120 -2.90 -14.35 3.88
CA GLY A 120 -1.70 -14.93 4.50
C GLY A 120 -0.78 -15.68 3.53
N GLN A 121 -1.34 -16.45 2.59
CA GLN A 121 -0.54 -17.16 1.58
C GLN A 121 0.16 -16.18 0.61
N ALA A 122 -0.51 -15.11 0.21
CA ALA A 122 0.07 -14.09 -0.67
C ALA A 122 1.18 -13.31 0.06
N ILE A 123 0.97 -12.99 1.33
CA ILE A 123 1.97 -12.39 2.22
C ILE A 123 3.21 -13.28 2.33
N GLY A 124 3.03 -14.58 2.56
CA GLY A 124 4.14 -15.54 2.64
C GLY A 124 4.96 -15.60 1.35
N ARG A 125 4.29 -15.61 0.18
CA ARG A 125 4.98 -15.56 -1.12
C ARG A 125 5.74 -14.27 -1.34
N LEU A 126 5.15 -13.13 -0.98
CA LEU A 126 5.80 -11.83 -1.09
C LEU A 126 7.05 -11.76 -0.22
N LEU A 127 6.98 -12.24 1.02
CA LEU A 127 8.14 -12.32 1.90
C LEU A 127 9.22 -13.25 1.37
N ALA A 128 8.86 -14.41 0.83
CA ALA A 128 9.81 -15.31 0.20
C ALA A 128 10.56 -14.64 -0.97
N GLY A 129 9.86 -13.84 -1.78
CA GLY A 129 10.48 -13.05 -2.85
C GLY A 129 11.40 -11.93 -2.33
N LEU A 130 11.00 -11.24 -1.26
CA LEU A 130 11.85 -10.22 -0.62
C LEU A 130 13.09 -10.80 0.04
N LEU A 131 13.02 -12.05 0.52
CA LEU A 131 14.10 -12.76 1.21
C LEU A 131 14.96 -13.62 0.28
N MET A 132 14.80 -13.52 -1.03
CA MET A 132 15.64 -14.26 -1.98
C MET A 132 17.13 -13.96 -1.72
N PRO A 133 17.98 -14.98 -1.57
CA PRO A 133 19.39 -14.79 -1.23
C PRO A 133 20.20 -14.13 -2.36
N ASP A 134 19.74 -14.25 -3.60
CA ASP A 134 20.38 -13.86 -4.85
C ASP A 134 19.87 -12.51 -5.41
N TRP A 135 19.34 -11.62 -4.54
CA TRP A 135 18.99 -10.27 -4.99
C TRP A 135 20.19 -9.61 -5.68
N PRO A 136 20.02 -9.07 -6.90
CA PRO A 136 21.11 -8.48 -7.66
C PRO A 136 21.77 -7.36 -6.86
N GLU A 137 23.09 -7.43 -6.75
CA GLU A 137 23.91 -6.50 -5.97
C GLU A 137 23.62 -5.05 -6.41
N GLY A 138 23.39 -4.16 -5.43
CA GLY A 138 23.01 -2.76 -5.67
C GLY A 138 21.53 -2.51 -5.96
N THR A 139 20.66 -3.53 -5.92
CA THR A 139 19.20 -3.35 -6.10
C THR A 139 18.46 -3.35 -4.75
N SER A 140 17.59 -2.35 -4.54
CA SER A 140 16.73 -2.32 -3.35
C SER A 140 15.71 -3.48 -3.39
N ARG A 141 15.60 -4.21 -2.26
CA ARG A 141 14.67 -5.33 -2.10
C ARG A 141 13.25 -4.80 -2.00
N ALA A 142 12.59 -4.65 -3.14
CA ALA A 142 11.27 -4.03 -3.24
C ALA A 142 10.33 -4.82 -4.15
N LEU A 143 9.12 -5.10 -3.68
CA LEU A 143 8.07 -5.77 -4.47
C LEU A 143 6.76 -4.98 -4.38
N THR A 144 6.10 -4.82 -5.53
CA THR A 144 4.79 -4.17 -5.59
C THR A 144 3.69 -5.21 -5.36
N PHE A 145 2.72 -4.87 -4.52
CA PHE A 145 1.55 -5.66 -4.17
C PHE A 145 0.28 -4.82 -4.28
N SER A 146 -0.81 -5.43 -4.71
CA SER A 146 -2.11 -4.75 -4.79
C SER A 146 -3.16 -5.50 -4.01
N PHE A 147 -3.80 -4.82 -3.06
CA PHE A 147 -5.05 -5.29 -2.45
C PHE A 147 -6.22 -4.88 -3.33
N ALA A 148 -6.91 -5.86 -3.92
CA ALA A 148 -8.27 -5.67 -4.39
C ALA A 148 -9.19 -5.68 -3.16
N SER A 149 -9.72 -4.51 -2.78
CA SER A 149 -10.76 -4.48 -1.75
C SER A 149 -11.97 -5.24 -2.28
N SER A 150 -12.40 -6.29 -1.58
CA SER A 150 -13.62 -7.05 -1.91
C SER A 150 -14.90 -6.18 -1.87
N SER A 151 -14.78 -4.91 -1.48
CA SER A 151 -15.85 -3.90 -1.63
C SER A 151 -16.17 -3.55 -3.09
N ALA A 152 -15.40 -4.02 -4.09
CA ALA A 152 -15.73 -3.87 -5.52
C ALA A 152 -16.50 -5.09 -6.09
N ALA A 153 -16.88 -6.06 -5.26
CA ALA A 153 -17.75 -7.19 -5.68
C ALA A 153 -19.24 -6.82 -5.74
N VAL A 154 -19.57 -5.52 -5.74
CA VAL A 154 -20.92 -5.03 -6.04
C VAL A 154 -20.86 -4.33 -7.39
N LEU A 155 -21.46 -4.99 -8.40
CA LEU A 155 -21.83 -4.48 -9.74
C LEU A 155 -20.78 -4.48 -10.87
N VAL A 156 -20.09 -5.60 -11.11
CA VAL A 156 -19.85 -6.01 -12.51
C VAL A 156 -20.22 -7.49 -12.65
N PRO A 157 -21.29 -7.83 -13.38
CA PRO A 157 -21.60 -9.23 -13.68
C PRO A 157 -20.40 -9.84 -14.41
N THR A 158 -19.97 -11.02 -13.99
CA THR A 158 -18.87 -11.78 -14.61
C THR A 158 -19.05 -11.98 -16.12
N GLU A 159 -20.29 -11.91 -16.62
CA GLU A 159 -20.61 -11.88 -18.05
C GLU A 159 -20.05 -10.65 -18.79
N ALA A 160 -20.07 -9.47 -18.18
CA ALA A 160 -19.59 -8.24 -18.82
C ALA A 160 -18.05 -8.23 -18.96
N MET A 161 -17.33 -8.90 -18.06
CA MET A 161 -15.87 -9.04 -18.15
C MET A 161 -15.46 -10.05 -19.24
N MET A 162 -16.20 -11.15 -19.37
CA MET A 162 -15.98 -12.14 -20.45
C MET A 162 -16.32 -11.56 -21.83
N ALA A 163 -17.33 -10.67 -21.92
CA ALA A 163 -17.67 -9.98 -23.17
C ALA A 163 -16.54 -9.06 -23.66
N ARG A 164 -15.84 -8.36 -22.76
CA ARG A 164 -14.73 -7.46 -23.14
C ARG A 164 -13.47 -8.19 -23.61
N LEU A 165 -13.25 -9.43 -23.17
CA LEU A 165 -12.16 -10.26 -23.69
C LEU A 165 -12.46 -10.80 -25.09
N ARG A 166 -13.75 -11.02 -25.41
CA ARG A 166 -14.17 -11.49 -26.74
C ARG A 166 -14.12 -10.40 -27.82
N GLU A 167 -14.23 -9.14 -27.43
CA GLU A 167 -14.20 -7.98 -28.34
C GLU A 167 -12.77 -7.53 -28.71
N ALA A 168 -11.75 -8.03 -28.00
CA ALA A 168 -10.34 -7.63 -28.19
C ALA A 168 -9.58 -8.43 -29.28
N ASP A 169 -10.15 -9.52 -29.80
CA ASP A 169 -9.54 -10.34 -30.87
C ASP A 169 -9.78 -9.81 -32.31
N GLY A 170 -10.26 -8.57 -32.44
CA GLY A 170 -10.63 -7.94 -33.72
C GLY A 170 -9.71 -6.82 -34.19
N PHE A 171 -8.38 -6.92 -34.04
CA PHE A 171 -7.44 -6.03 -34.73
C PHE A 171 -6.63 -6.82 -35.77
N THR A 172 -7.21 -6.98 -36.95
CA THR A 172 -6.48 -7.29 -38.18
C THR A 172 -5.60 -6.10 -38.54
N PHE A 173 -4.28 -6.29 -38.51
CA PHE A 173 -3.31 -5.35 -39.06
C PHE A 173 -3.46 -5.36 -40.59
N ALA A 174 -4.06 -4.32 -41.16
CA ALA A 174 -3.97 -4.08 -42.59
C ALA A 174 -2.54 -3.57 -42.87
N GLY A 175 -1.71 -4.43 -43.47
CA GLY A 175 -0.48 -3.98 -44.14
C GLY A 175 -0.89 -3.31 -45.44
N GLU A 176 -0.68 -2.00 -45.54
CA GLU A 176 -0.80 -1.24 -46.76
C GLU A 176 0.62 -1.08 -47.35
N ASP A 177 0.85 -1.75 -48.47
CA ASP A 177 2.00 -1.57 -49.38
C ASP A 177 1.84 -0.23 -50.13
N ASP A 178 2.86 0.63 -50.09
CA ASP A 178 3.35 1.43 -51.23
C ASP A 178 4.85 1.75 -51.06
#